data_AF-A0A242CEZ6-F1
#
_entry.id   AF-A0A242CEZ6-F1
#
_cell.length_a   1.000
_cell.length_b   1.000
_cell.length_c   1.000
_cell.angle_alpha   90.00
_cell.angle_beta   90.00
_cell.angle_gamma   90.00
#
_symmetry.space_group_name_H-M   'P 1'
#
loop_
_entity.id
_entity.type
_entity.pdbx_description
1 polymer ?
#
loop_
_entity_poly.entity_id
_entity_poly.type
_entity_poly.pdbx_seq_one_letter_code
_entity_poly.pdbx_strand_id
1 'polypeptide(L)'
;MLDVGKKIKELRLSKKLTQKALAKTLNVTPQAISKWERNESNPDLQTLLNLSHYFNVSVDDILGNKSQNFFDSLFSKMKGSKKMKKVQSVNSENVSVGEEEKKVIIFDVVFSFITDEGLLQTQLLNRKLELLMKKKEKNITIETYNSNKVDLYGEQADIILLTPTFGYAKEEIEKKFPETPVIAISKRDYGILNTEKLYTEIMEGLG
;
A
#
# COMPACT_ATOMS: atom_id res chain seq x y z
N MET A 1 9.58 -28.17 4.40
CA MET A 1 10.70 -27.67 3.56
C MET A 1 10.15 -26.55 2.69
N LEU A 2 10.83 -25.41 2.61
CA LEU A 2 10.43 -24.28 1.76
C LEU A 2 10.54 -24.70 0.29
N ASP A 3 9.44 -24.72 -0.45
CA ASP A 3 9.39 -25.19 -1.85
C ASP A 3 9.39 -23.99 -2.82
N VAL A 4 10.55 -23.33 -2.88
CA VAL A 4 10.80 -22.13 -3.70
C VAL A 4 10.54 -22.41 -5.18
N GLY A 5 10.99 -23.58 -5.66
CA GLY A 5 10.84 -23.97 -7.06
C GLY A 5 9.39 -24.08 -7.50
N LYS A 6 8.55 -24.73 -6.68
CA LYS A 6 7.11 -24.80 -6.95
C LYS A 6 6.48 -23.42 -7.01
N LYS A 7 6.86 -22.51 -6.10
CA LYS A 7 6.31 -21.16 -6.06
C LYS A 7 6.70 -20.34 -7.29
N ILE A 8 7.95 -20.41 -7.73
CA ILE A 8 8.41 -19.77 -8.97
C ILE A 8 7.61 -20.30 -10.17
N LYS A 9 7.38 -21.62 -10.24
CA LYS A 9 6.59 -22.24 -11.31
C LYS A 9 5.13 -21.74 -11.30
N GLU A 10 4.51 -21.68 -10.14
CA GLU A 10 3.14 -21.15 -9.97
C GLU A 10 3.03 -19.69 -10.46
N LEU A 11 3.96 -18.83 -10.04
CA LEU A 11 3.99 -17.42 -10.44
C LEU A 11 4.23 -17.25 -11.95
N ARG A 12 5.13 -18.06 -12.53
CA ARG A 12 5.38 -18.04 -13.98
C ARG A 12 4.13 -18.43 -14.77
N LEU A 13 3.45 -19.50 -14.35
CA LEU A 13 2.25 -20.00 -15.02
C LEU A 13 1.06 -19.07 -14.86
N SER A 14 0.92 -18.37 -13.73
CA SER A 14 -0.16 -17.38 -13.53
C SER A 14 -0.06 -16.21 -14.51
N LYS A 15 1.16 -15.82 -14.91
CA LYS A 15 1.42 -14.84 -15.97
C LYS A 15 1.48 -15.44 -17.39
N LYS A 16 1.16 -16.74 -17.55
CA LYS A 16 1.20 -17.48 -18.83
C LYS A 16 2.56 -17.42 -19.55
N LEU A 17 3.66 -17.39 -18.79
CA LEU A 17 5.01 -17.27 -19.34
C LEU A 17 5.65 -18.64 -19.58
N THR A 18 6.49 -18.72 -20.62
CA THR A 18 7.42 -19.85 -20.80
C THR A 18 8.66 -19.65 -19.92
N GLN A 19 9.39 -20.73 -19.61
CA GLN A 19 10.66 -20.61 -18.87
C GLN A 19 11.66 -19.71 -19.60
N LYS A 20 11.69 -19.77 -20.94
CA LYS A 20 12.52 -18.90 -21.79
C LYS A 20 12.12 -17.43 -21.68
N ALA A 21 10.83 -17.13 -21.64
CA ALA A 21 10.33 -15.76 -21.49
C ALA A 21 10.72 -15.18 -20.12
N LEU A 22 10.53 -15.94 -19.05
CA LEU A 22 10.91 -15.51 -17.71
C LEU A 22 12.44 -15.31 -17.59
N ALA A 23 13.21 -16.25 -18.16
CA ALA A 23 14.66 -16.17 -18.18
C ALA A 23 15.17 -14.89 -18.85
N LYS A 24 14.56 -14.51 -19.99
CA LYS A 24 14.88 -13.27 -20.70
C LYS A 24 14.61 -12.04 -19.83
N THR A 25 13.48 -12.00 -19.14
CA THR A 25 13.12 -10.89 -18.26
C THR A 25 14.10 -10.73 -17.09
N LEU A 26 14.51 -11.86 -16.49
CA LEU A 26 15.38 -11.86 -15.31
C LEU A 26 16.87 -11.82 -15.67
N ASN A 27 17.21 -11.74 -16.95
CA ASN A 27 18.58 -11.82 -17.47
C ASN A 27 19.35 -13.06 -16.98
N VAL A 28 18.68 -14.22 -17.02
CA VAL A 28 19.26 -15.53 -16.65
C VAL A 28 19.05 -16.54 -17.76
N THR A 29 19.62 -17.73 -17.61
CA THR A 29 19.42 -18.81 -18.59
C THR A 29 18.09 -19.54 -18.36
N PRO A 30 17.41 -20.02 -19.43
CA PRO A 30 16.23 -20.88 -19.27
C PRO A 30 16.48 -22.13 -18.44
N GLN A 31 17.71 -22.65 -18.50
CA GLN A 31 18.19 -23.77 -17.70
C GLN A 31 18.18 -23.43 -16.20
N ALA A 32 18.56 -22.21 -15.81
CA ALA A 32 18.46 -21.77 -14.42
C ALA A 32 17.01 -21.81 -13.92
N ILE A 33 16.07 -21.24 -14.69
CA ILE A 33 14.63 -21.32 -14.36
C ILE A 33 14.18 -22.78 -14.18
N SER A 34 14.54 -23.65 -15.13
CA SER A 34 14.18 -25.08 -15.05
C SER A 34 14.75 -25.77 -13.81
N LYS A 35 16.00 -25.49 -13.45
CA LYS A 35 16.63 -26.04 -12.25
C LYS A 35 15.95 -25.54 -10.98
N TRP A 36 15.60 -24.25 -10.92
CA TRP A 36 14.85 -23.70 -9.79
C TRP A 36 13.49 -24.36 -9.65
N GLU A 37 12.71 -24.45 -10.72
CA GLU A 37 11.37 -25.06 -10.70
C GLU A 37 11.35 -26.56 -10.37
N ARG A 38 12.50 -27.24 -10.50
CA ARG A 38 12.70 -28.64 -10.14
C ARG A 38 13.42 -28.82 -8.80
N ASN A 39 13.66 -27.74 -8.06
CA ASN A 39 14.38 -27.73 -6.78
C ASN A 39 15.80 -28.31 -6.86
N GLU A 40 16.45 -28.23 -8.02
CA GLU A 40 17.84 -28.69 -8.22
C GLU A 40 18.87 -27.61 -7.87
N SER A 41 18.44 -26.35 -7.84
CA SER A 41 19.25 -25.20 -7.39
C SER A 41 18.32 -24.10 -6.92
N ASN A 42 18.85 -23.10 -6.23
CA ASN A 42 18.10 -21.93 -5.80
C ASN A 42 18.52 -20.68 -6.58
N PRO A 43 17.61 -19.73 -6.80
CA PRO A 43 17.98 -18.38 -7.23
C PRO A 43 18.86 -17.72 -6.17
N ASP A 44 19.80 -16.88 -6.60
CA ASP A 44 20.57 -16.03 -5.68
C ASP A 44 19.71 -14.89 -5.13
N LEU A 45 20.27 -14.13 -4.17
CA LEU A 45 19.57 -13.05 -3.50
C LEU A 45 19.08 -11.96 -4.48
N GLN A 46 19.92 -11.58 -5.45
CA GLN A 46 19.58 -10.56 -6.45
C GLN A 46 18.45 -11.04 -7.35
N THR A 47 18.49 -12.29 -7.77
CA THR A 47 17.46 -12.94 -8.57
C THR A 47 16.14 -13.05 -7.79
N LEU A 48 16.19 -13.35 -6.49
CA LEU A 48 15.01 -13.36 -5.63
C LEU A 48 14.34 -11.98 -5.54
N LEU A 49 15.11 -10.91 -5.42
CA LEU A 49 14.59 -9.54 -5.47
C LEU A 49 13.98 -9.21 -6.84
N ASN A 50 14.64 -9.59 -7.92
CA ASN A 50 14.12 -9.40 -9.28
C ASN A 50 12.82 -10.19 -9.51
N LEU A 51 12.71 -11.41 -8.99
CA LEU A 51 11.49 -12.20 -9.01
C LEU A 51 10.38 -11.51 -8.21
N SER A 52 10.69 -11.01 -7.01
CA SER A 52 9.77 -10.27 -6.15
C SER A 52 9.17 -9.06 -6.86
N HIS A 53 10.02 -8.20 -7.44
CA HIS A 53 9.58 -7.03 -8.21
C HIS A 53 8.79 -7.44 -9.46
N TYR A 54 9.27 -8.43 -10.21
CA TYR A 54 8.61 -8.84 -11.45
C TYR A 54 7.21 -9.42 -11.22
N PHE A 55 7.02 -10.20 -10.15
CA PHE A 55 5.74 -10.81 -9.83
C PHE A 55 4.87 -9.98 -8.88
N ASN A 56 5.39 -8.86 -8.37
CA ASN A 56 4.74 -8.00 -7.39
C ASN A 56 4.29 -8.78 -6.14
N VAL A 57 5.24 -9.53 -5.56
CA VAL A 57 5.07 -10.35 -4.34
C VAL A 57 6.27 -10.15 -3.43
N SER A 58 6.15 -10.45 -2.13
CA SER A 58 7.29 -10.37 -1.22
C SER A 58 8.30 -11.52 -1.45
N VAL A 59 9.53 -11.36 -0.99
CA VAL A 59 10.51 -12.47 -0.99
C VAL A 59 10.04 -13.62 -0.10
N ASP A 60 9.41 -13.33 1.04
CA ASP A 60 8.79 -14.33 1.92
C ASP A 60 7.73 -15.18 1.22
N ASP A 61 6.91 -14.55 0.36
CA ASP A 61 5.92 -15.26 -0.47
C ASP A 61 6.58 -16.24 -1.43
N ILE A 62 7.71 -15.86 -2.02
CA ILE A 62 8.50 -16.71 -2.94
C ILE A 62 9.15 -17.86 -2.17
N LEU A 63 9.67 -17.56 -0.97
CA LEU A 63 10.29 -18.56 -0.10
C LEU A 63 9.26 -19.54 0.48
N GLY A 64 7.96 -19.27 0.38
CA GLY A 64 6.92 -20.11 0.96
C GLY A 64 6.85 -19.97 2.48
N ASN A 65 7.40 -18.87 3.01
CA ASN A 65 7.30 -18.48 4.42
C ASN A 65 5.94 -17.81 4.63
N LYS A 66 4.86 -18.56 4.39
CA LYS A 66 3.54 -18.13 4.84
C LYS A 66 3.53 -18.23 6.35
N SER A 67 3.81 -17.12 7.03
CA SER A 67 3.16 -16.94 8.33
C SER A 67 1.68 -17.19 8.07
N GLN A 68 1.07 -18.06 8.86
CA GLN A 68 -0.34 -18.36 8.71
C GLN A 68 -1.04 -17.04 9.00
N ASN A 69 -1.41 -16.30 7.96
CA ASN A 69 -2.01 -14.99 8.12
C ASN A 69 -3.20 -15.17 9.05
N PHE A 70 -3.17 -14.49 10.18
CA PHE A 70 -4.21 -14.57 11.20
C PHE A 70 -5.61 -14.39 10.57
N PHE A 71 -5.68 -13.55 9.55
CA PHE A 71 -6.84 -13.32 8.69
C PHE A 71 -7.29 -14.53 7.87
N ASP A 72 -6.39 -15.32 7.26
CA ASP A 72 -6.77 -16.54 6.52
C ASP A 72 -7.42 -17.58 7.46
N SER A 73 -6.92 -17.69 8.69
CA SER A 73 -7.49 -18.53 9.74
C SER A 73 -8.83 -18.00 10.27
N LEU A 74 -8.98 -16.68 10.38
CA LEU A 74 -10.22 -16.01 10.78
C LEU A 74 -11.33 -16.17 9.73
N PHE A 75 -11.03 -15.87 8.47
CA PHE A 75 -12.01 -15.86 7.38
C PHE A 75 -12.39 -17.28 6.93
N SER A 76 -11.53 -18.28 7.12
CA SER A 76 -11.90 -19.69 6.88
C SER A 76 -12.88 -20.25 7.92
N LYS A 77 -12.94 -19.66 9.12
CA LYS A 77 -13.92 -20.02 10.18
C LYS A 77 -15.25 -19.30 10.04
N MET A 78 -15.30 -18.15 9.36
CA MET A 78 -16.54 -17.47 8.97
C MET A 78 -17.21 -18.20 7.79
N LYS A 79 -17.81 -19.38 8.05
CA LYS A 79 -18.75 -20.00 7.11
C LYS A 79 -20.03 -19.17 7.05
N GLY A 80 -20.06 -18.22 6.12
CA GLY A 80 -21.27 -17.49 5.78
C GLY A 80 -21.10 -15.98 5.84
N SER A 81 -20.53 -15.43 4.77
CA SER A 81 -20.94 -14.15 4.18
C SER A 81 -20.19 -13.98 2.86
N LYS A 82 -20.93 -13.54 1.85
CA LYS A 82 -20.55 -13.36 0.44
C LYS A 82 -19.05 -13.18 0.19
N LYS A 83 -18.51 -13.94 -0.79
CA LYS A 83 -17.23 -13.65 -1.46
C LYS A 83 -17.08 -12.13 -1.62
N MET A 84 -16.12 -11.52 -0.93
CA MET A 84 -15.68 -10.18 -1.26
C MET A 84 -15.26 -10.20 -2.73
N LYS A 85 -16.08 -9.57 -3.58
CA LYS A 85 -15.66 -9.29 -4.94
C LYS A 85 -14.47 -8.36 -4.82
N LYS A 86 -13.32 -8.81 -5.34
CA LYS A 86 -12.18 -7.96 -5.65
C LYS A 86 -12.74 -6.75 -6.39
N VAL A 87 -12.61 -5.56 -5.81
CA VAL A 87 -13.11 -4.32 -6.41
C VAL A 87 -12.40 -4.19 -7.75
N GLN A 88 -13.15 -4.46 -8.82
CA GLN A 88 -12.80 -4.09 -10.17
C GLN A 88 -12.99 -2.58 -10.27
N SER A 89 -12.01 -1.93 -10.89
CA SER A 89 -12.06 -0.58 -11.48
C SER A 89 -13.49 -0.16 -11.81
N VAL A 90 -13.98 0.88 -11.13
CA VAL A 90 -15.25 1.50 -11.50
C VAL A 90 -14.99 2.41 -12.71
N ASN A 91 -15.83 2.19 -13.71
CA ASN A 91 -15.86 2.90 -14.98
C ASN A 91 -15.89 4.42 -14.80
N SER A 92 -15.00 5.08 -15.54
CA SER A 92 -15.14 6.46 -16.00
C SER A 92 -16.40 6.60 -16.84
N GLU A 93 -17.35 7.42 -16.39
CA GLU A 93 -18.23 8.25 -17.24
C GLU A 93 -19.20 9.05 -16.35
N ASN A 94 -18.80 10.31 -16.10
CA ASN A 94 -19.61 11.54 -16.10
C ASN A 94 -18.80 12.61 -15.36
N VAL A 95 -17.85 13.19 -16.09
CA VAL A 95 -17.06 14.35 -15.64
C VAL A 95 -17.94 15.58 -15.79
N SER A 96 -18.55 16.02 -14.68
CA SER A 96 -18.94 17.41 -14.54
C SER A 96 -17.67 18.22 -14.34
N VAL A 97 -17.36 19.09 -15.29
CA VAL A 97 -16.31 20.09 -15.20
C VAL A 97 -16.62 21.00 -14.01
N GLY A 98 -15.79 20.95 -12.96
CA GLY A 98 -15.92 21.83 -11.79
C GLY A 98 -15.01 21.37 -10.65
N GLU A 99 -14.01 22.20 -10.35
CA GLU A 99 -13.05 22.12 -9.24
C GLU A 99 -11.95 21.05 -9.37
N GLU A 100 -10.68 21.49 -9.35
CA GLU A 100 -9.51 20.62 -9.26
C GLU A 100 -9.64 19.71 -8.02
N GLU A 101 -9.51 18.40 -8.22
CA GLU A 101 -9.59 17.41 -7.14
C GLU A 101 -8.44 17.66 -6.15
N LYS A 102 -8.78 17.92 -4.89
CA LYS A 102 -7.81 18.21 -3.83
C LYS A 102 -7.28 16.92 -3.20
N LYS A 103 -5.97 16.85 -2.97
CA LYS A 103 -5.27 15.66 -2.49
C LYS A 103 -4.73 15.84 -1.08
N VAL A 104 -5.27 15.06 -0.14
CA VAL A 104 -4.78 14.97 1.24
C VAL A 104 -3.93 13.70 1.39
N ILE A 105 -2.71 13.82 1.90
CA ILE A 105 -1.80 12.69 2.09
C ILE A 105 -1.49 12.49 3.57
N ILE A 106 -1.74 11.28 4.07
CA ILE A 106 -1.40 10.85 5.43
C ILE A 106 -0.08 10.08 5.40
N PHE A 107 0.94 10.56 6.12
CA PHE A 107 2.18 9.82 6.34
C PHE A 107 2.23 9.19 7.73
N ASP A 108 2.59 7.91 7.77
CA ASP A 108 2.72 7.12 8.99
C ASP A 108 4.06 6.37 9.06
N VAL A 109 4.57 6.15 10.26
CA VAL A 109 5.73 5.27 10.48
C VAL A 109 5.24 3.84 10.62
N VAL A 110 5.41 3.05 9.57
CA VAL A 110 5.12 1.61 9.61
C VAL A 110 6.41 0.88 10.00
N PHE A 111 6.41 0.21 11.15
CA PHE A 111 7.47 -0.74 11.48
C PHE A 111 7.41 -1.91 10.49
N SER A 112 8.57 -2.42 10.05
CA SER A 112 8.75 -3.46 9.02
C SER A 112 7.96 -4.76 9.21
N PHE A 113 7.22 -4.93 10.31
CA PHE A 113 6.34 -6.06 10.61
C PHE A 113 4.85 -5.78 10.35
N ILE A 114 4.49 -4.58 9.88
CA ILE A 114 3.13 -4.18 9.55
C ILE A 114 3.06 -3.91 8.03
N THR A 115 1.97 -4.32 7.39
CA THR A 115 1.72 -4.24 5.94
C THR A 115 1.98 -2.86 5.34
N ASP A 116 2.31 -2.80 4.04
CA ASP A 116 2.54 -1.55 3.27
C ASP A 116 1.38 -0.53 3.34
N GLU A 117 0.20 -0.95 3.77
CA GLU A 117 -1.01 -0.14 3.91
C GLU A 117 -1.13 0.62 5.25
N GLY A 118 -0.13 0.54 6.14
CA GLY A 118 -0.12 1.25 7.44
C GLY A 118 -0.76 0.48 8.61
N LEU A 119 -0.80 1.09 9.79
CA LEU A 119 -1.52 0.56 10.96
C LEU A 119 -3.04 0.51 10.68
N LEU A 120 -3.75 -0.51 11.20
CA LEU A 120 -5.21 -0.62 11.08
C LEU A 120 -5.94 0.65 11.53
N GLN A 121 -5.42 1.34 12.53
CA GLN A 121 -5.96 2.62 12.99
C GLN A 121 -5.92 3.70 11.89
N THR A 122 -4.81 3.81 11.16
CA THR A 122 -4.62 4.73 10.04
C THR A 122 -5.60 4.40 8.91
N GLN A 123 -5.80 3.11 8.61
CA GLN A 123 -6.79 2.67 7.63
C GLN A 123 -8.22 3.02 8.03
N LEU A 124 -8.58 2.79 9.30
CA LEU A 124 -9.91 3.14 9.84
C LEU A 124 -10.13 4.66 9.82
N LEU A 125 -9.09 5.44 10.16
CA LEU A 125 -9.12 6.88 10.09
C LEU A 125 -9.37 7.35 8.65
N ASN A 126 -8.54 6.87 7.71
CA ASN A 126 -8.67 7.19 6.29
C ASN A 126 -10.08 6.89 5.80
N ARG A 127 -10.58 5.67 6.08
CA ARG A 127 -11.92 5.27 5.65
C ARG A 127 -13.02 6.16 6.22
N LYS A 128 -12.93 6.56 7.49
CA LYS A 128 -13.91 7.47 8.09
C LYS A 128 -13.84 8.86 7.48
N LEU A 129 -12.65 9.38 7.20
CA LEU A 129 -12.47 10.67 6.54
C LEU A 129 -13.02 10.64 5.11
N GLU A 130 -12.72 9.61 4.30
CA GLU A 130 -13.30 9.44 2.96
C GLU A 130 -14.84 9.48 2.98
N LEU A 131 -15.46 8.74 3.91
CA LEU A 131 -16.91 8.72 4.08
C LEU A 131 -17.46 10.09 4.49
N LEU A 132 -16.74 10.81 5.35
CA LEU A 132 -17.12 12.15 5.78
C LEU A 132 -17.02 13.16 4.63
N MET A 133 -15.91 13.16 3.87
CA MET A 133 -15.72 14.03 2.71
C MET A 133 -16.81 13.80 1.68
N LYS A 134 -17.11 12.53 1.38
CA LYS A 134 -18.21 12.17 0.48
C LYS A 134 -19.57 12.64 0.99
N LYS A 135 -19.84 12.49 2.30
CA LYS A 135 -21.08 12.96 2.93
C LYS A 135 -21.21 14.49 2.88
N LYS A 136 -20.09 15.20 2.92
CA LYS A 136 -20.02 16.68 2.84
C LYS A 136 -19.87 17.20 1.41
N GLU A 137 -19.99 16.31 0.41
CA GLU A 137 -19.89 16.63 -1.02
C GLU A 137 -18.57 17.34 -1.38
N LYS A 138 -17.46 16.95 -0.75
CA LYS A 138 -16.12 17.47 -1.04
C LYS A 138 -15.40 16.60 -2.06
N ASN A 139 -14.84 17.24 -3.08
CA ASN A 139 -13.98 16.59 -4.08
C ASN A 139 -12.54 16.48 -3.56
N ILE A 140 -12.35 15.66 -2.52
CA ILE A 140 -11.06 15.45 -1.85
C ILE A 140 -10.70 13.96 -1.89
N THR A 141 -9.53 13.63 -2.44
CA THR A 141 -8.93 12.30 -2.33
C THR A 141 -8.06 12.22 -1.09
N ILE A 142 -8.08 11.08 -0.41
CA ILE A 142 -7.22 10.83 0.75
C ILE A 142 -6.38 9.59 0.48
N GLU A 143 -5.06 9.74 0.54
CA GLU A 143 -4.09 8.66 0.34
C GLU A 143 -3.20 8.49 1.57
N THR A 144 -2.75 7.26 1.83
CA THR A 144 -1.89 6.93 2.97
C THR A 144 -0.59 6.31 2.47
N TYR A 145 0.54 6.80 2.98
CA TYR A 145 1.86 6.26 2.67
C TYR A 145 2.73 6.10 3.92
N ASN A 146 3.74 5.25 3.81
CA ASN A 146 4.81 5.19 4.80
C ASN A 146 5.66 6.47 4.74
N SER A 147 6.22 6.90 5.87
CA SER A 147 7.11 8.05 5.98
C SER A 147 8.31 8.01 5.02
N ASN A 148 8.82 6.84 4.63
CA ASN A 148 9.90 6.73 3.66
C ASN A 148 9.51 7.14 2.22
N LYS A 149 8.21 7.34 1.95
CA LYS A 149 7.67 7.78 0.67
C LYS A 149 7.33 9.28 0.65
N VAL A 150 7.64 10.03 1.72
CA VAL A 150 7.40 11.49 1.79
C VAL A 150 7.99 12.22 0.59
N ASP A 151 9.20 11.84 0.17
CA ASP A 151 9.90 12.46 -0.95
C ASP A 151 9.24 12.19 -2.31
N LEU A 152 8.50 11.08 -2.41
CA LEU A 152 7.87 10.66 -3.67
C LEU A 152 6.48 11.25 -3.87
N TYR A 153 5.73 11.46 -2.78
CA TYR A 153 4.32 11.87 -2.84
C TYR A 153 4.04 13.22 -2.19
N GLY A 154 4.95 13.76 -1.36
CA GLY A 154 4.73 15.01 -0.63
C GLY A 154 4.43 16.20 -1.53
N GLU A 155 5.12 16.33 -2.68
CA GLU A 155 4.88 17.41 -3.66
C GLU A 155 3.50 17.35 -4.32
N GLN A 156 2.83 16.20 -4.30
CA GLN A 156 1.51 16.02 -4.89
C GLN A 156 0.38 16.39 -3.92
N ALA A 157 0.70 16.67 -2.65
CA ALA A 157 -0.29 16.91 -1.61
C ALA A 157 -0.71 18.38 -1.60
N ASP A 158 -2.01 18.63 -1.57
CA ASP A 158 -2.56 19.92 -1.15
C ASP A 158 -2.50 20.06 0.38
N ILE A 159 -2.57 18.95 1.13
CA ILE A 159 -2.32 18.91 2.58
C ILE A 159 -1.58 17.64 2.97
N ILE A 160 -0.61 17.78 3.88
CA ILE A 160 0.08 16.68 4.52
C ILE A 160 -0.43 16.50 5.95
N LEU A 161 -0.92 15.29 6.26
CA LEU A 161 -1.25 14.86 7.62
C LEU A 161 -0.16 13.92 8.15
N LEU A 162 0.31 14.17 9.37
CA LEU A 162 1.27 13.30 10.05
C LEU A 162 0.59 12.58 11.22
N THR A 163 0.71 11.26 11.27
CA THR A 163 0.22 10.49 12.42
C THR A 163 1.03 10.83 13.68
N PRO A 164 0.52 10.55 14.90
CA PRO A 164 1.23 10.90 16.13
C PRO A 164 2.62 10.26 16.27
N THR A 165 2.85 9.12 15.63
CA THR A 165 4.14 8.42 15.57
C THR A 165 5.15 9.12 14.66
N PHE A 166 4.68 9.89 13.68
CA PHE A 166 5.52 10.65 12.75
C PHE A 166 5.51 12.17 12.99
N GLY A 167 4.69 12.66 13.92
CA GLY A 167 4.52 14.09 14.16
C GLY A 167 5.79 14.87 14.54
N TYR A 168 6.85 14.19 15.00
CA TYR A 168 8.14 14.83 15.27
C TYR A 168 8.82 15.40 14.00
N ALA A 169 8.49 14.86 12.82
CA ALA A 169 9.06 15.30 11.54
C ALA A 169 8.38 16.55 10.97
N LYS A 170 7.39 17.12 11.67
CA LYS A 170 6.58 18.25 11.17
C LYS A 170 7.45 19.42 10.69
N GLU A 171 8.36 19.91 11.52
CA GLU A 171 9.21 21.06 11.17
C GLU A 171 10.11 20.81 9.96
N GLU A 172 10.58 19.57 9.78
CA GLU A 172 11.40 19.19 8.62
C GLU A 172 10.58 19.12 7.34
N ILE A 173 9.35 18.59 7.42
CA ILE A 173 8.42 18.49 6.30
C ILE A 173 7.93 19.88 5.88
N GLU A 174 7.63 20.78 6.83
CA GLU A 174 7.28 22.17 6.53
C GLU A 174 8.42 22.92 5.83
N LYS A 175 9.67 22.69 6.23
CA LYS A 175 10.84 23.24 5.52
C LYS A 175 10.98 22.68 4.10
N LYS A 176 10.61 21.42 3.91
CA LYS A 176 10.73 20.72 2.63
C LYS A 176 9.62 21.10 1.64
N PHE A 177 8.39 21.29 2.14
CA PHE A 177 7.22 21.65 1.35
C PHE A 177 6.61 22.95 1.91
N PRO A 178 7.24 24.11 1.67
CA PRO A 178 6.86 25.37 2.32
C PRO A 178 5.48 25.90 1.91
N GLU A 179 4.96 25.46 0.77
CA GLU A 179 3.63 25.85 0.26
C GLU A 179 2.53 24.84 0.64
N THR A 180 2.89 23.70 1.23
CA THR A 180 1.94 22.65 1.59
C THR A 180 1.68 22.65 3.09
N PRO A 181 0.44 22.92 3.55
CA PRO A 181 0.07 22.82 4.95
C PRO A 181 0.37 21.43 5.55
N VAL A 182 1.05 21.43 6.71
CA VAL A 182 1.40 20.21 7.44
C VAL A 182 0.68 20.16 8.79
N ILE A 183 -0.18 19.17 8.98
CA ILE A 183 -0.98 18.99 10.19
C ILE A 183 -0.52 17.72 10.91
N ALA A 184 0.00 17.87 12.13
CA ALA A 184 0.31 16.73 12.98
C ALA A 184 -0.92 16.35 13.82
N ILE A 185 -1.46 15.17 13.61
CA ILE A 185 -2.65 14.68 14.31
C ILE A 185 -2.29 14.42 15.78
N SER A 186 -3.08 14.96 16.70
CA SER A 186 -2.87 14.72 18.13
C SER A 186 -3.10 13.24 18.49
N LYS A 187 -2.35 12.71 19.47
CA LYS A 187 -2.56 11.33 19.98
C LYS A 187 -4.02 11.08 20.40
N ARG A 188 -4.67 12.09 20.96
CA ARG A 188 -6.07 12.02 21.41
C ARG A 188 -7.01 11.91 20.22
N ASP A 189 -6.88 12.80 19.24
CA ASP A 189 -7.76 12.85 18.07
C ASP A 189 -7.58 11.63 17.17
N TYR A 190 -6.34 11.17 17.03
CA TYR A 190 -6.03 9.93 16.33
C TYR A 190 -6.64 8.71 17.05
N GLY A 191 -6.49 8.61 18.37
CA GLY A 191 -7.00 7.48 19.15
C GLY A 191 -8.52 7.33 19.13
N ILE A 192 -9.26 8.43 19.15
CA ILE A 192 -10.74 8.41 19.07
C ILE A 192 -11.27 8.51 17.63
N LEU A 193 -10.38 8.62 16.63
CA LEU A 193 -10.71 8.85 15.23
C LEU A 193 -11.61 10.08 15.05
N ASN A 194 -11.17 11.23 15.57
CA ASN A 194 -11.92 12.49 15.58
C ASN A 194 -11.98 13.14 14.19
N THR A 195 -12.76 12.55 13.27
CA THR A 195 -12.79 12.96 11.87
C THR A 195 -13.46 14.31 11.63
N GLU A 196 -14.40 14.73 12.48
CA GLU A 196 -15.01 16.07 12.36
C GLU A 196 -13.98 17.17 12.67
N LYS A 197 -13.14 17.00 13.69
CA LYS A 197 -12.07 17.97 13.98
C LYS A 197 -11.03 17.98 12.86
N LEU A 198 -10.58 16.80 12.42
CA LEU A 198 -9.61 16.70 11.33
C LEU A 198 -10.16 17.27 10.02
N TYR A 199 -11.44 17.08 9.74
CA TYR A 199 -12.12 17.72 8.62
C TYR A 199 -11.99 19.24 8.71
N THR A 200 -12.27 19.85 9.87
CA THR A 200 -12.13 21.30 10.05
C THR A 200 -10.69 21.74 9.81
N GLU A 201 -9.71 21.08 10.41
CA GLU A 201 -8.28 21.41 10.23
C GLU A 201 -7.84 21.25 8.76
N ILE A 202 -8.32 20.22 8.05
CA ILE A 202 -8.08 20.03 6.61
C ILE A 202 -8.68 21.19 5.81
N MET A 203 -9.95 21.52 6.05
CA MET A 203 -10.61 22.59 5.29
C MET A 203 -9.97 23.96 5.55
N GLU A 204 -9.55 24.24 6.79
CA GLU A 204 -8.80 25.46 7.14
C GLU A 204 -7.45 25.54 6.43
N GLY A 205 -6.74 24.41 6.29
CA GLY A 205 -5.47 24.38 5.57
C GLY A 205 -5.63 24.56 4.05
N LEU A 206 -6.76 24.12 3.48
CA LEU A 206 -7.00 24.22 2.03
C LEU A 206 -7.34 25.65 1.57
N GLY A 207 -7.73 26.54 2.49
CA GLY A 207 -8.17 27.91 2.18
C GLY A 207 -9.68 28.01 1.94
#